data_AF-A0A178GUJ4-F1
#
_entry.id   AF-A0A178GUJ4-F1
#
_cell.length_a   1.000
_cell.length_b   1.000
_cell.length_c   1.000
_cell.angle_alpha   90.00
_cell.angle_beta   90.00
_cell.angle_gamma   90.00
#
_symmetry.space_group_name_H-M   'P 1'
#
loop_
_entity.id
_entity.type
_entity.pdbx_description
1 polymer ?
#
loop_
_entity_poly.entity_id
_entity_poly.type
_entity_poly.pdbx_seq_one_letter_code
_entity_poly.pdbx_strand_id
1 'polypeptide(L)'
;MYPEKELFFFDESRFGTHSKTGHGWFKKGVRTKVKVKLGRENFYLYSAVNPRNGESSSLFAPNVNTDCMNIFLEQMSQYLGTREAFLIMDCASWHKSKNLKVPKNIDIIYLPPYSPDLNPVERFWLYIKQNILRNKI
;
A
#
# COMPACT_ATOMS: atom_id res chain seq x y z
N MET A 1 -27.51 7.42 13.69
CA MET A 1 -27.24 7.50 12.24
C MET A 1 -25.93 8.25 12.11
N TYR A 2 -24.81 7.54 11.91
CA TYR A 2 -23.50 8.20 11.81
C TYR A 2 -23.52 9.15 10.60
N PRO A 3 -23.07 10.41 10.71
CA PRO A 3 -22.93 11.27 9.55
C PRO A 3 -22.04 10.58 8.51
N GLU A 4 -22.24 10.87 7.22
CA GLU A 4 -21.59 10.23 6.07
C GLU A 4 -20.06 10.38 6.10
N LYS A 5 -19.38 9.64 6.98
CA LYS A 5 -17.92 9.54 6.95
C LYS A 5 -17.52 8.76 5.72
N GLU A 6 -16.53 9.28 5.00
CA GLU A 6 -15.92 8.58 3.90
C GLU A 6 -15.26 7.30 4.39
N LEU A 7 -15.23 6.27 3.55
CA LEU A 7 -14.65 4.98 3.91
C LEU A 7 -13.41 4.72 3.09
N PHE A 8 -12.25 4.79 3.73
CA PHE A 8 -10.97 4.52 3.09
C PHE A 8 -10.35 3.25 3.68
N PHE A 9 -9.83 2.40 2.80
CA PHE A 9 -8.98 1.28 3.18
C PHE A 9 -7.54 1.66 2.90
N PHE A 10 -6.66 1.36 3.84
CA PHE A 10 -5.25 1.72 3.79
C PHE A 10 -4.37 0.46 3.82
N ASP A 11 -3.29 0.52 3.06
CA ASP A 11 -2.21 -0.46 3.09
C ASP A 11 -0.92 0.17 2.55
N GLU A 12 0.20 -0.50 2.78
CA GLU A 12 1.49 -0.13 2.22
C GLU A 12 2.09 -1.25 1.37
N SER A 13 2.56 -0.88 0.17
CA SER A 13 3.24 -1.83 -0.70
C SER A 13 4.66 -1.39 -1.01
N ARG A 14 5.60 -2.33 -0.87
CA ARG A 14 6.98 -2.20 -1.32
C ARG A 14 7.09 -2.35 -2.84
N PHE A 15 7.85 -1.44 -3.43
CA PHE A 15 8.22 -1.45 -4.84
C PHE A 15 9.74 -1.32 -4.97
N GLY A 16 10.35 -1.97 -5.95
CA GLY A 16 11.79 -1.98 -6.09
C GLY A 16 12.27 -2.50 -7.43
N THR A 17 13.59 -2.44 -7.62
CA THR A 17 14.23 -2.73 -8.91
C THR A 17 14.56 -4.20 -9.16
N HIS A 18 14.09 -5.10 -8.28
CA HIS A 18 14.30 -6.53 -8.42
C HIS A 18 13.63 -7.08 -9.69
N SER A 19 14.44 -7.69 -10.55
CA SER A 19 13.94 -8.41 -11.73
C SER A 19 13.19 -9.67 -11.29
N LYS A 20 12.02 -9.91 -11.88
CA LYS A 20 11.31 -11.19 -11.73
C LYS A 20 11.59 -12.05 -12.96
N THR A 21 12.13 -13.25 -12.77
CA THR A 21 12.35 -14.18 -13.88
C THR A 21 11.02 -14.65 -14.45
N GLY A 22 10.88 -14.59 -15.76
CA GLY A 22 9.70 -15.05 -16.47
C GLY A 22 9.77 -16.46 -17.02
N HIS A 23 8.71 -16.82 -17.75
CA HIS A 23 8.72 -18.00 -18.61
C HIS A 23 9.31 -17.60 -19.96
N GLY A 24 10.20 -18.44 -20.49
CA GLY A 24 10.83 -18.26 -21.79
C GLY A 24 11.13 -19.61 -22.43
N TRP A 25 11.35 -19.61 -23.74
CA TRP A 25 11.73 -20.80 -24.49
C TRP A 25 13.25 -20.95 -24.49
N PHE A 26 13.73 -22.12 -24.08
CA PHE A 26 15.16 -22.43 -24.01
C PHE A 26 15.45 -23.78 -24.65
N LYS A 27 16.68 -23.95 -25.13
CA LYS A 27 17.12 -25.21 -25.73
C LYS A 27 17.08 -26.33 -24.67
N LYS A 28 16.40 -27.43 -25.00
CA LYS A 28 16.30 -28.61 -24.13
C LYS A 28 17.70 -29.15 -23.79
N GLY A 29 17.92 -29.44 -22.51
CA GLY A 29 19.21 -29.96 -22.01
C GLY A 29 20.27 -28.89 -21.73
N VAL A 30 19.98 -27.60 -21.92
CA VAL A 30 20.92 -26.50 -21.65
C VAL A 30 20.45 -25.65 -20.47
N ARG A 31 21.33 -25.43 -19.49
CA ARG A 31 21.08 -24.48 -18.39
C ARG A 31 21.38 -23.06 -18.84
N THR A 32 20.37 -22.34 -19.30
CA THR A 32 20.50 -20.93 -19.70
C THR A 32 20.65 -20.02 -18.49
N LYS A 33 21.65 -19.14 -18.50
CA LYS A 33 21.83 -18.10 -17.49
C LYS A 33 21.05 -16.85 -17.90
N VAL A 34 20.19 -16.35 -17.03
CA VAL A 34 19.44 -15.10 -17.22
C VAL A 34 20.07 -14.02 -16.35
N LYS A 35 20.36 -12.84 -16.93
CA LYS A 35 20.84 -11.69 -16.17
C LYS A 35 19.68 -11.12 -15.35
N VAL A 36 19.82 -11.08 -14.05
CA VAL A 36 18.84 -10.49 -13.13
C VAL A 36 19.46 -9.31 -12.40
N LYS A 37 18.70 -8.23 -12.23
CA LYS A 37 19.09 -7.13 -11.35
C LYS A 37 18.67 -7.48 -9.92
N LEU A 38 19.64 -7.69 -9.04
CA LEU A 38 19.44 -7.94 -7.60
C LEU A 38 19.40 -6.64 -6.76
N GLY A 39 19.09 -5.50 -7.39
CA GLY A 39 19.12 -4.19 -6.75
C GLY A 39 18.20 -4.13 -5.53
N ARG A 40 18.77 -3.77 -4.37
CA ARG A 40 18.06 -3.66 -3.08
C ARG A 40 17.45 -2.27 -2.85
N GLU A 41 17.50 -1.39 -3.84
CA GLU A 41 16.82 -0.11 -3.79
C GLU A 41 15.32 -0.31 -3.92
N ASN A 42 14.60 0.16 -2.91
CA ASN A 42 13.16 0.04 -2.80
C ASN A 42 12.59 1.34 -2.27
N PHE A 43 11.35 1.59 -2.62
CA PHE A 43 10.51 2.59 -1.99
C PHE A 43 9.18 1.93 -1.61
N TYR A 44 8.41 2.63 -0.80
CA TYR A 44 7.10 2.19 -0.35
C TYR A 44 6.06 3.17 -0.87
N LEU A 45 4.90 2.65 -1.24
CA LEU A 45 3.74 3.44 -1.55
C LEU A 45 2.71 3.17 -0.47
N TYR A 46 2.37 4.23 0.25
CA TYR A 46 1.29 4.29 1.20
C TYR A 46 0.05 4.71 0.42
N SER A 47 -1.04 3.95 0.49
CA SER A 47 -2.27 4.32 -0.23
C SER A 47 -3.50 4.06 0.60
N ALA A 48 -4.37 5.07 0.68
CA ALA A 48 -5.74 4.95 1.12
C ALA A 48 -6.67 5.00 -0.10
N VAL A 49 -7.58 4.04 -0.24
CA VAL A 49 -8.51 3.93 -1.37
C VAL A 49 -9.94 3.79 -0.85
N ASN A 50 -10.86 4.57 -1.41
CA ASN A 50 -12.28 4.45 -1.17
C ASN A 50 -12.90 3.55 -2.25
N PRO A 51 -13.35 2.33 -1.91
CA PRO A 51 -13.86 1.38 -2.90
C PRO A 51 -15.22 1.76 -3.48
N ARG A 52 -15.94 2.74 -2.89
CA ARG A 52 -17.28 3.13 -3.34
C ARG A 52 -17.23 4.11 -4.51
N ASN A 53 -16.32 5.08 -4.46
CA ASN A 53 -16.21 6.16 -5.45
C ASN A 53 -14.89 6.14 -6.24
N GLY A 54 -13.91 5.32 -5.83
CA GLY A 54 -12.61 5.23 -6.47
C GLY A 54 -11.62 6.34 -6.08
N GLU A 55 -11.97 7.21 -5.12
CA GLU A 55 -11.05 8.21 -4.60
C GLU A 55 -9.86 7.54 -3.91
N SER A 56 -8.67 8.16 -4.01
CA SER A 56 -7.49 7.67 -3.30
C SER A 56 -6.53 8.80 -2.94
N SER A 57 -5.80 8.59 -1.84
CA SER A 57 -4.67 9.43 -1.42
C SER A 57 -3.46 8.53 -1.27
N SER A 58 -2.35 8.88 -1.92
CA SER A 58 -1.13 8.07 -1.93
C SER A 58 0.12 8.90 -1.60
N LEU A 59 1.10 8.28 -0.95
CA LEU A 59 2.37 8.89 -0.58
C LEU A 59 3.53 7.94 -0.90
N PHE A 60 4.52 8.45 -1.63
CA PHE A 60 5.80 7.77 -1.78
C PHE A 60 6.64 7.97 -0.53
N ALA A 61 7.02 6.87 0.11
CA ALA A 61 7.81 6.86 1.33
C ALA A 61 9.11 6.06 1.15
N PRO A 62 10.22 6.49 1.75
CA PRO A 62 11.47 5.73 1.70
C PRO A 62 11.44 4.49 2.59
N ASN A 63 10.64 4.49 3.66
CA ASN A 63 10.62 3.46 4.69
C ASN A 63 9.19 3.14 5.14
N VAL A 64 9.04 2.03 5.86
CA VAL A 64 7.81 1.71 6.60
C VAL A 64 8.04 1.92 8.09
N ASN A 65 7.55 3.03 8.61
CA ASN A 65 7.71 3.41 10.01
C ASN A 65 6.62 4.41 10.46
N THR A 66 6.61 4.71 11.76
CA THR A 66 5.62 5.62 12.37
C THR A 66 5.75 7.06 11.86
N ASP A 67 6.95 7.52 11.51
CA ASP A 67 7.15 8.89 11.01
C ASP A 67 6.51 9.07 9.63
N CYS A 68 6.72 8.13 8.72
CA CYS A 68 6.08 8.13 7.41
C CYS A 68 4.55 8.02 7.53
N MET A 69 4.06 7.20 8.49
CA MET A 69 2.63 7.10 8.76
C MET A 69 2.03 8.41 9.26
N ASN A 70 2.72 9.14 10.14
CA ASN A 70 2.27 10.45 10.60
C ASN A 70 2.19 11.47 9.45
N ILE A 71 3.17 11.48 8.56
CA ILE A 71 3.15 12.34 7.35
C ILE A 71 1.96 11.96 6.46
N PHE A 72 1.71 10.66 6.28
CA PHE A 72 0.57 10.18 5.50
C PHE A 72 -0.77 10.60 6.11
N LEU A 73 -0.95 10.44 7.42
CA LEU A 73 -2.18 10.84 8.12
C LEU A 73 -2.43 12.34 8.00
N GLU A 74 -1.40 13.17 8.11
CA GLU A 74 -1.50 14.62 7.92
C GLU A 74 -1.90 14.96 6.47
N GLN A 75 -1.27 14.35 5.48
CA GLN A 75 -1.65 14.50 4.07
C GLN A 75 -3.11 14.08 3.84
N MET A 76 -3.53 12.96 4.43
CA MET A 76 -4.90 12.47 4.30
C MET A 76 -5.91 13.43 4.94
N SER A 77 -5.60 13.97 6.11
CA SER A 77 -6.43 14.98 6.77
C SER A 77 -6.58 16.23 5.91
N GLN A 78 -5.50 16.69 5.28
CA GLN A 78 -5.54 17.84 4.37
C GLN A 78 -6.38 17.54 3.12
N TYR A 79 -6.25 16.33 2.57
CA TYR A 79 -7.05 15.87 1.43
C TYR A 79 -8.56 15.79 1.74
N LEU A 80 -8.91 15.38 2.97
CA LEU A 80 -10.31 15.34 3.41
C LEU A 80 -10.89 16.74 3.62
N GLY A 81 -10.07 17.71 4.04
CA GLY A 81 -10.50 19.07 4.34
C GLY A 81 -11.48 19.08 5.51
N THR A 82 -12.72 19.46 5.27
CA THR A 82 -13.80 19.44 6.28
C THR A 82 -14.51 18.09 6.39
N ARG A 83 -14.23 17.14 5.49
CA ARG A 83 -14.80 15.78 5.53
C ARG A 83 -14.16 14.98 6.66
N GLU A 84 -14.93 14.02 7.16
CA GLU A 84 -14.44 13.00 8.09
C GLU A 84 -14.36 11.64 7.39
N ALA A 85 -13.42 10.80 7.80
CA ALA A 85 -13.25 9.48 7.23
C ALA A 85 -12.97 8.40 8.28
N PHE A 86 -13.49 7.21 8.02
CA PHE A 86 -12.96 5.98 8.59
C PHE A 86 -11.78 5.51 7.76
N LEU A 87 -10.64 5.33 8.42
CA LEU A 87 -9.43 4.76 7.82
C LEU A 87 -9.26 3.33 8.33
N ILE A 88 -9.61 2.36 7.49
CA ILE A 88 -9.50 0.94 7.78
C ILE A 88 -8.08 0.47 7.44
N MET A 89 -7.39 -0.15 8.38
CA MET A 89 -6.04 -0.69 8.15
C MET A 89 -5.81 -2.00 8.89
N ASP A 90 -4.73 -2.70 8.54
CA ASP A 90 -4.33 -3.92 9.24
C ASP A 90 -3.75 -3.62 10.64
N CYS A 91 -3.41 -4.67 11.38
CA CYS A 91 -2.90 -4.57 12.74
C CYS A 91 -1.36 -4.47 12.83
N ALA A 92 -0.65 -3.99 11.80
CA ALA A 92 0.81 -3.88 11.84
C ALA A 92 1.30 -3.07 13.06
N SER A 93 2.49 -3.40 13.57
CA SER A 93 2.99 -2.84 14.84
C SER A 93 3.13 -1.32 14.80
N TRP A 94 3.51 -0.74 13.66
CA TRP A 94 3.60 0.70 13.47
C TRP A 94 2.24 1.39 13.36
N HIS A 95 1.17 0.69 12.94
CA HIS A 95 -0.21 1.20 12.96
C HIS A 95 -0.77 1.33 14.37
N LYS A 96 -0.19 0.65 15.36
CA LYS A 96 -0.60 0.73 16.78
C LYS A 96 0.40 1.48 17.65
N SER A 97 1.33 2.20 17.02
CA SER A 97 2.34 2.96 17.75
C SER A 97 1.70 4.08 18.57
N LYS A 98 2.12 4.21 19.84
CA LYS A 98 1.68 5.31 20.72
C LYS A 98 2.09 6.69 20.20
N ASN A 99 3.02 6.75 19.26
CA ASN A 99 3.53 7.97 18.65
C ASN A 99 2.73 8.39 17.40
N LEU A 100 1.64 7.69 17.07
CA LEU A 100 0.75 8.09 15.98
C LEU A 100 -0.01 9.36 16.34
N LYS A 101 0.06 10.35 15.45
CA LYS A 101 -0.65 11.61 15.54
C LYS A 101 -1.86 11.51 14.61
N VAL A 102 -2.95 10.95 15.12
CA VAL A 102 -4.19 10.79 14.35
C VAL A 102 -4.95 12.13 14.32
N PRO A 103 -5.20 12.72 13.14
CA PRO A 103 -6.00 13.93 13.00
C PRO A 103 -7.46 13.72 13.43
N LYS A 104 -8.12 14.78 13.91
CA LYS A 104 -9.48 14.69 14.48
C LYS A 104 -10.56 14.23 13.50
N ASN A 105 -10.34 14.45 12.21
CA ASN A 105 -11.28 14.06 11.14
C ASN A 105 -11.02 12.65 10.61
N ILE A 106 -10.12 11.88 11.22
CA ILE A 106 -9.82 10.50 10.84
C ILE A 106 -10.06 9.57 12.03
N ASP A 107 -10.97 8.63 11.85
CA ASP A 107 -11.20 7.54 12.80
C ASP A 107 -10.56 6.26 12.26
N ILE A 108 -9.60 5.70 13.00
CA ILE A 108 -8.92 4.47 12.59
C ILE A 108 -9.74 3.25 13.03
N ILE A 109 -10.00 2.35 12.09
CA ILE A 109 -10.61 1.03 12.34
C ILE A 109 -9.60 -0.05 11.96
N TYR A 110 -9.33 -0.97 12.88
CA TYR A 110 -8.44 -2.09 12.60
C TYR A 110 -9.21 -3.30 12.07
N LEU A 111 -8.70 -3.90 11.00
CA LEU A 111 -9.18 -5.19 10.54
C LEU A 111 -8.84 -6.31 11.55
N PRO A 112 -9.62 -7.40 11.59
CA PRO A 112 -9.24 -8.60 12.31
C PRO A 112 -7.86 -9.09 11.83
N PRO A 113 -7.04 -9.65 12.72
CA PRO A 113 -5.74 -10.20 12.35
C PRO A 113 -5.86 -11.20 11.18
N TYR A 114 -4.84 -11.22 10.31
CA TYR A 114 -4.74 -12.16 9.19
C TYR A 114 -5.94 -12.18 8.25
N SER A 115 -6.56 -11.02 7.99
CA SER A 115 -7.70 -10.88 7.06
C SER A 115 -7.36 -10.03 5.83
N PRO A 116 -6.32 -10.39 5.05
CA PRO A 116 -5.90 -9.66 3.85
C PRO A 116 -7.00 -9.55 2.80
N ASP A 117 -7.83 -10.59 2.65
CA ASP A 117 -8.94 -10.64 1.71
C ASP A 117 -10.01 -9.55 1.94
N LEU A 118 -10.04 -8.97 3.14
CA LEU A 118 -10.97 -7.89 3.51
C LEU A 118 -10.46 -6.50 3.15
N ASN A 119 -9.21 -6.36 2.67
CA ASN A 119 -8.62 -5.09 2.30
C ASN A 119 -8.60 -4.91 0.75
N PRO A 120 -9.51 -4.10 0.17
CA PRO A 120 -9.55 -3.87 -1.28
C PRO A 120 -8.25 -3.33 -1.87
N VAL A 121 -7.41 -2.67 -1.05
CA VAL A 121 -6.12 -2.13 -1.49
C VAL A 121 -5.18 -3.23 -1.97
N GLU A 122 -5.31 -4.46 -1.47
CA GLU A 122 -4.49 -5.58 -1.97
C GLU A 122 -4.74 -5.86 -3.45
N ARG A 123 -6.00 -5.78 -3.91
CA ARG A 123 -6.33 -5.93 -5.33
C ARG A 123 -5.73 -4.81 -6.17
N PHE A 124 -5.72 -3.59 -5.63
CA PHE A 124 -5.05 -2.44 -6.26
C PHE A 124 -3.54 -2.68 -6.41
N TRP A 125 -2.88 -3.21 -5.37
CA TRP A 125 -1.47 -3.60 -5.46
C TRP A 125 -1.18 -4.70 -6.46
N LEU A 126 -2.02 -5.74 -6.48
CA LEU A 126 -1.90 -6.81 -7.48
C LEU A 126 -1.99 -6.23 -8.90
N TYR A 127 -2.95 -5.34 -9.15
CA TYR A 127 -3.10 -4.69 -10.45
C TYR A 127 -1.85 -3.90 -10.86
N ILE A 128 -1.31 -3.05 -9.98
CA ILE A 128 -0.10 -2.26 -10.27
C ILE A 128 1.11 -3.17 -10.54
N LYS A 129 1.31 -4.18 -9.69
CA LYS A 129 2.47 -5.09 -9.79
C LYS A 129 2.41 -5.96 -11.04
N GLN A 130 1.22 -6.32 -11.52
CA GLN A 130 1.06 -7.17 -12.70
C GLN A 130 1.09 -6.38 -14.01
N ASN A 131 0.46 -5.20 -14.05
CA ASN A 131 0.20 -4.47 -15.29
C ASN A 131 1.18 -3.32 -15.54
N ILE A 132 1.67 -2.66 -14.48
CA ILE A 132 2.48 -1.44 -14.61
C ILE A 132 3.97 -1.76 -14.38
N LEU A 133 4.29 -2.41 -13.27
CA LEU A 133 5.68 -2.64 -12.84
C LEU A 133 6.25 -3.98 -13.28
N ARG A 134 5.86 -4.45 -14.47
CA ARG A 134 6.24 -5.77 -14.99
C ARG A 134 7.72 -5.80 -15.41
N ASN A 135 8.62 -5.85 -14.43
CA ASN A 135 10.06 -6.04 -14.63
C ASN A 135 10.37 -7.54 -14.81
N LYS A 136 9.74 -8.14 -15.82
CA LYS A 136 9.85 -9.58 -16.13
C LYS A 136 10.94 -9.77 -17.18
N ILE A 137 12.00 -10.49 -16.81
CA ILE A 137 13.13 -10.84 -17.69
C ILE A 137 13.06 -12.32 -18.03
#